data_AF-A0A957DDF8-F1
#
_entry.id   AF-A0A957DDF8-F1
#
_cell.length_a   1.000
_cell.length_b   1.000
_cell.length_c   1.000
_cell.angle_alpha   90.00
_cell.angle_beta   90.00
_cell.angle_gamma   90.00
#
_symmetry.space_group_name_H-M   'P 1'
#
loop_
_entity.id
_entity.type
_entity.pdbx_description
1 polymer ?
#
loop_
_entity_poly.entity_id
_entity_poly.type
_entity_poly.pdbx_seq_one_letter_code
_entity_poly.pdbx_strand_id
1 'polypeptide(L)'
;MLIRFVLYGLGGWCGEIVFTALTESLPRRDWRLVGTSYLWMFPIYGLIAPLYEPAHDWIRNVPWLGRALVWSLGFTFIELATGWLLARLTGRCPWDYSRKRLAINAYIRWDYFPVWAVVGLAMEPVHDFLVRLTPAITAALG
;
A
#
# COMPACT_ATOMS: atom_id res chain seq x y z
N MET A 1 -14.13 5.69 9.91
CA MET A 1 -13.15 4.61 9.72
C MET A 1 -13.55 3.63 8.62
N LEU A 2 -14.73 2.98 8.67
CA LEU A 2 -15.11 2.00 7.64
C LEU A 2 -15.11 2.56 6.21
N ILE A 3 -15.67 3.76 6.00
CA ILE A 3 -15.66 4.42 4.68
C ILE A 3 -14.22 4.57 4.17
N ARG A 4 -13.29 5.05 5.01
CA ARG A 4 -11.88 5.23 4.62
C ARG A 4 -11.16 3.91 4.39
N PHE A 5 -11.46 2.87 5.18
CA PHE A 5 -10.97 1.51 4.92
C PHE A 5 -11.33 1.05 3.50
N VAL A 6 -12.60 1.24 3.10
CA VAL A 6 -13.05 0.89 1.74
C VAL A 6 -12.36 1.78 0.69
N LEU A 7 -12.24 3.08 0.93
CA LEU A 7 -11.58 4.01 0.00
C LEU A 7 -10.10 3.66 -0.20
N TYR A 8 -9.36 3.36 0.86
CA TYR A 8 -7.97 2.89 0.75
C TYR A 8 -7.88 1.53 0.06
N GLY A 9 -8.77 0.60 0.38
CA GLY A 9 -8.84 -0.71 -0.27
C GLY A 9 -9.03 -0.61 -1.77
N LEU A 10 -10.05 0.15 -2.21
CA LEU A 10 -10.32 0.38 -3.63
C LEU A 10 -9.21 1.19 -4.31
N GLY A 11 -8.73 2.25 -3.66
CA GLY A 11 -7.66 3.10 -4.18
C GLY A 11 -6.36 2.31 -4.40
N GLY A 12 -6.01 1.44 -3.44
CA GLY A 12 -4.86 0.55 -3.54
C GLY A 12 -5.00 -0.45 -4.68
N TRP A 13 -6.16 -1.10 -4.83
CA TRP A 13 -6.42 -1.98 -5.97
C TRP A 13 -6.31 -1.27 -7.32
N CYS A 14 -6.92 -0.10 -7.46
CA CYS A 14 -6.79 0.71 -8.68
C CYS A 14 -5.32 1.03 -8.97
N GLY A 15 -4.58 1.46 -7.95
CA GLY A 15 -3.15 1.75 -8.07
C GLY A 15 -2.33 0.54 -8.50
N GLU A 16 -2.60 -0.63 -7.93
CA GLU A 16 -1.89 -1.87 -8.26
C GLU A 16 -2.21 -2.39 -9.67
N ILE A 17 -3.47 -2.31 -10.09
CA ILE A 17 -3.87 -2.65 -11.46
C ILE A 17 -3.15 -1.74 -12.46
N VAL A 18 -3.11 -0.42 -12.20
CA VAL A 18 -2.37 0.51 -13.05
C VAL A 18 -0.88 0.20 -13.03
N PHE A 19 -0.30 -0.04 -11.86
CA PHE A 19 1.13 -0.34 -11.71
C PHE A 19 1.55 -1.61 -12.47
N THR A 20 0.79 -2.70 -12.33
CA THR A 20 1.07 -3.96 -13.03
C THR A 20 0.87 -3.84 -14.54
N ALA A 21 -0.16 -3.11 -14.99
CA ALA A 21 -0.34 -2.80 -16.41
C ALA A 21 0.87 -2.04 -16.98
N LEU A 22 1.39 -1.04 -16.26
CA LEU A 22 2.53 -0.23 -16.70
C LEU A 22 3.87 -0.96 -16.63
N THR A 23 4.05 -1.86 -15.66
CA THR A 23 5.34 -2.53 -15.43
C THR A 23 5.46 -3.87 -16.12
N GLU A 24 4.35 -4.57 -16.40
CA GLU A 24 4.37 -5.89 -17.03
C GLU A 24 3.86 -5.88 -18.46
N SER A 25 2.74 -5.19 -18.73
CA SER A 25 2.10 -5.21 -20.04
C SER A 25 2.73 -4.22 -21.02
N LEU A 26 3.03 -3.00 -20.56
CA LEU A 26 3.61 -1.94 -21.41
C LEU A 26 5.01 -2.30 -21.98
N PRO A 27 5.97 -2.86 -21.21
CA PRO A 27 7.27 -3.24 -21.78
C PRO A 27 7.19 -4.37 -22.81
N ARG A 28 6.14 -5.20 -22.73
CA ARG A 28 5.83 -6.24 -23.73
C ARG A 28 5.12 -5.68 -24.97
N ARG A 29 4.88 -4.36 -25.02
CA ARG A 29 4.08 -3.67 -26.04
C ARG A 29 2.67 -4.23 -26.18
N ASP A 30 2.13 -4.80 -25.10
CA ASP A 30 0.73 -5.21 -25.07
C ASP A 30 -0.14 -4.01 -24.71
N TRP A 31 -0.74 -3.40 -25.73
CA TRP A 31 -1.62 -2.24 -25.61
C TRP A 31 -2.97 -2.54 -24.97
N ARG A 32 -3.28 -3.82 -24.69
CA ARG A 32 -4.42 -4.16 -23.85
C ARG A 32 -4.25 -3.67 -22.42
N LEU A 33 -3.00 -3.38 -22.01
CA LEU A 33 -2.64 -2.82 -20.69
C LEU A 33 -3.36 -3.55 -19.55
N VAL A 34 -3.36 -4.88 -19.61
CA VAL A 34 -4.00 -5.70 -18.58
C VAL A 34 -3.16 -5.58 -17.32
N GLY A 35 -3.78 -5.06 -16.27
CA GLY A 35 -3.26 -5.08 -14.91
C GLY A 35 -3.91 -6.19 -14.10
N THR A 36 -3.17 -6.76 -13.16
CA THR A 36 -3.68 -7.81 -12.29
C THR A 36 -3.36 -7.47 -10.84
N SER A 37 -4.26 -7.82 -9.93
CA SER A 37 -4.07 -7.66 -8.49
C SER A 37 -4.72 -8.86 -7.80
N TYR A 38 -4.21 -9.20 -6.62
CA TYR A 38 -4.80 -10.24 -5.79
C TYR A 38 -5.97 -9.70 -4.97
N LEU A 39 -7.00 -10.52 -4.79
CA LEU A 39 -8.17 -10.13 -3.99
C LEU A 39 -7.78 -9.81 -2.52
N TRP A 40 -6.76 -10.50 -2.01
CA TRP A 40 -6.21 -10.28 -0.67
C TRP A 40 -5.54 -8.90 -0.48
N MET A 41 -5.25 -8.18 -1.58
CA MET A 41 -4.66 -6.84 -1.50
C MET A 41 -5.65 -5.81 -0.97
N PHE A 42 -6.95 -5.98 -1.19
CA PHE A 42 -7.96 -5.06 -0.69
C PHE A 42 -7.94 -4.90 0.84
N PRO A 43 -8.04 -5.99 1.63
CA PRO A 43 -7.95 -5.84 3.08
C PRO A 43 -6.59 -5.32 3.51
N ILE A 44 -5.49 -5.65 2.83
CA ILE A 44 -4.16 -5.12 3.15
C ILE A 44 -4.10 -3.60 2.94
N TYR A 45 -4.57 -3.11 1.80
CA TYR A 45 -4.65 -1.67 1.54
C TYR A 45 -5.65 -0.98 2.45
N GLY A 46 -6.77 -1.62 2.78
CA GLY A 46 -7.73 -1.09 3.74
C GLY A 46 -7.14 -0.88 5.14
N LEU A 47 -6.17 -1.71 5.56
CA LEU A 47 -5.47 -1.56 6.86
C LEU A 47 -4.68 -0.25 6.98
N ILE A 48 -4.50 0.52 5.90
CA ILE A 48 -4.00 1.89 5.97
C ILE A 48 -4.88 2.73 6.91
N ALA A 49 -6.22 2.61 6.85
CA ALA A 49 -7.10 3.39 7.73
C ALA A 49 -6.80 3.20 9.24
N PRO A 50 -6.81 1.97 9.79
CA PRO A 50 -6.56 1.77 11.22
C PRO A 50 -5.08 1.83 11.64
N LEU A 51 -4.12 1.63 10.74
CA LEU A 51 -2.70 1.57 11.10
C LEU A 51 -1.95 2.87 10.76
N TYR A 52 -2.15 3.40 9.55
CA TYR A 52 -1.43 4.56 9.06
C TYR A 52 -2.02 5.88 9.58
N GLU A 53 -3.35 6.04 9.63
CA GLU A 53 -3.96 7.29 10.12
C GLU A 53 -3.49 7.67 11.54
N PRO A 54 -3.57 6.77 12.54
CA PRO A 54 -3.15 7.12 13.91
C PRO A 54 -1.64 7.33 14.02
N ALA A 55 -0.85 6.56 13.26
CA ALA A 55 0.60 6.74 13.20
C ALA A 55 0.94 8.11 12.61
N HIS A 56 0.25 8.53 11.55
CA HIS A 56 0.47 9.82 10.90
C HIS A 56 0.14 10.94 11.88
N ASP A 57 -1.00 10.85 12.58
CA ASP A 57 -1.39 11.82 13.60
C ASP A 57 -0.38 11.96 14.73
N TRP A 58 0.26 10.86 15.14
CA TRP A 58 1.26 10.87 16.20
C TRP A 58 2.59 11.51 15.76
N ILE A 59 3.00 11.30 14.50
CA ILE A 59 4.31 11.75 14.00
C ILE A 59 4.26 13.05 13.20
N ARG A 60 3.11 13.76 13.12
CA ARG A 60 2.97 15.00 12.30
C ARG A 60 4.06 16.04 12.56
N ASN A 61 4.48 16.18 13.82
CA ASN A 61 5.47 17.18 14.24
C ASN A 61 6.93 16.72 14.06
N VAL A 62 7.15 15.46 13.68
CA VAL A 62 8.49 14.93 13.41
C VAL A 62 8.98 15.50 12.06
N PRO A 63 10.28 15.84 11.92
CA PRO A 63 10.85 16.24 10.64
C PRO A 63 10.57 15.20 9.54
N TRP A 64 10.45 15.67 8.29
CA TRP A 64 10.08 14.82 7.16
C TRP A 64 10.97 13.57 6.99
N LEU A 65 12.27 13.68 7.30
CA LEU A 65 13.20 12.54 7.29
C LEU A 65 12.84 11.47 8.33
N GLY A 66 12.45 11.89 9.53
CA GLY A 66 12.00 10.97 10.58
C GLY A 66 10.70 10.27 10.19
N ARG A 67 9.76 11.01 9.59
CA ARG A 67 8.51 10.43 9.05
C ARG A 67 8.78 9.44 7.93
N ALA A 68 9.65 9.80 6.98
CA ALA A 68 10.08 8.92 5.89
C ALA A 68 10.63 7.59 6.42
N LEU A 69 11.48 7.63 7.46
CA LEU A 69 12.02 6.43 8.09
C LEU A 69 10.93 5.58 8.74
N VAL A 70 10.00 6.20 9.49
CA VAL A 70 8.85 5.51 10.09
C VAL A 70 8.02 4.82 9.02
N TRP A 71 7.75 5.50 7.89
CA TRP A 71 7.00 4.94 6.78
C TRP A 71 7.69 3.79 6.07
N SER A 72 8.97 3.93 5.77
CA SER A 72 9.75 2.84 5.19
C SER A 72 9.73 1.60 6.08
N LEU A 73 9.96 1.77 7.39
CA LEU A 73 9.96 0.64 8.34
C LEU A 73 8.57 0.03 8.49
N GLY A 74 7.54 0.86 8.65
CA GLY A 74 6.16 0.42 8.83
C GLY A 74 5.63 -0.36 7.63
N PHE A 75 5.79 0.18 6.41
CA PHE A 75 5.35 -0.53 5.20
C PHE A 75 6.16 -1.77 4.92
N THR A 76 7.49 -1.74 5.12
CA THR A 76 8.31 -2.96 5.00
C THR A 76 7.86 -4.04 5.99
N PHE A 77 7.52 -3.65 7.22
CA PHE A 77 7.01 -4.60 8.23
C PHE A 77 5.65 -5.18 7.83
N ILE A 78 4.71 -4.36 7.34
CA ILE A 78 3.41 -4.83 6.87
C ILE A 78 3.55 -5.73 5.64
N GLU A 79 4.42 -5.37 4.69
CA GLU A 79 4.74 -6.18 3.51
C GLU A 79 5.31 -7.55 3.92
N LEU A 80 6.22 -7.58 4.90
CA LEU A 80 6.75 -8.84 5.44
C LEU A 80 5.66 -9.67 6.15
N ALA A 81 4.92 -9.05 7.07
CA ALA A 81 3.95 -9.74 7.92
C ALA A 81 2.78 -10.30 7.10
N THR A 82 2.25 -9.51 6.16
CA THR A 82 1.13 -9.91 5.31
C THR A 82 1.57 -10.90 4.25
N GLY A 83 2.77 -10.73 3.66
CA GLY A 83 3.33 -11.69 2.70
C GLY A 83 3.56 -13.05 3.34
N TRP A 84 4.15 -13.08 4.54
CA TRP A 84 4.33 -14.31 5.32
C TRP A 84 3.00 -14.96 5.70
N LEU A 85 2.04 -14.17 6.20
CA LEU A 85 0.72 -14.69 6.61
C LEU A 85 -0.03 -15.29 5.41
N LEU A 86 -0.05 -14.60 4.26
CA LEU A 86 -0.71 -15.10 3.06
C LEU A 86 -0.01 -16.33 2.50
N ALA A 87 1.32 -16.38 2.53
CA ALA A 87 2.05 -17.59 2.16
C ALA A 87 1.69 -18.76 3.08
N ARG A 88 1.50 -18.51 4.38
CA ARG A 88 1.11 -19.56 5.33
C ARG A 88 -0.33 -20.04 5.14
N LEU A 89 -1.25 -19.14 4.81
CA LEU A 89 -2.69 -19.44 4.66
C LEU A 89 -3.06 -19.98 3.28
N THR A 90 -2.46 -19.45 2.23
CA THR A 90 -2.83 -19.74 0.83
C THR A 90 -1.79 -20.58 0.10
N GLY A 91 -0.62 -20.80 0.72
CA GLY A 91 0.52 -21.49 0.12
C GLY A 91 1.38 -20.62 -0.80
N ARG A 92 1.00 -19.35 -1.05
CA ARG A 92 1.76 -18.43 -1.92
C ARG A 92 1.75 -16.98 -1.39
N CYS A 93 2.85 -16.27 -1.60
CA CYS A 93 2.89 -14.81 -1.42
C CYS A 93 2.39 -14.13 -2.70
N PRO A 94 1.49 -13.13 -2.63
CA PRO A 94 1.03 -12.41 -3.81
C PRO A 94 2.18 -11.69 -4.54
N TRP A 95 3.15 -11.17 -3.78
CA TRP A 95 4.38 -10.58 -4.28
C TRP A 95 5.57 -11.50 -3.95
N ASP A 96 5.81 -12.48 -4.82
CA ASP A 96 6.98 -13.35 -4.69
C ASP A 96 8.23 -12.69 -5.30
N TYR A 97 9.08 -12.15 -4.44
CA TYR A 97 10.35 -11.55 -4.82
C TYR A 97 11.52 -12.52 -4.86
N SER A 98 11.33 -13.84 -4.67
CA SER A 98 12.40 -14.85 -4.60
C SER A 98 13.41 -14.80 -5.75
N ARG A 99 12.99 -14.34 -6.93
CA ARG A 99 13.85 -14.23 -8.14
C ARG A 99 14.50 -12.84 -8.32
N LYS A 100 14.39 -11.93 -7.35
CA LYS A 100 14.95 -10.57 -7.44
C LYS A 100 16.25 -10.47 -6.61
N ARG A 101 17.24 -9.77 -7.16
CA ARG A 101 18.61 -9.67 -6.60
C ARG A 101 18.69 -9.10 -5.18
N LEU A 102 17.74 -8.26 -4.78
CA LEU A 102 17.73 -7.57 -3.49
C LEU A 102 16.62 -8.06 -2.55
N ALA A 103 16.08 -9.26 -2.81
CA ALA A 103 15.02 -9.84 -2.00
C ALA A 103 15.57 -10.49 -0.72
N ILE A 104 14.85 -10.35 0.40
CA ILE A 104 15.04 -11.17 1.60
C ILE A 104 13.83 -12.08 1.75
N ASN A 105 14.08 -13.39 1.85
CA ASN A 105 13.09 -14.42 2.16
C ASN A 105 11.82 -14.38 1.30
N ALA A 106 11.93 -13.98 0.03
CA ALA A 106 10.83 -13.83 -0.94
C ALA A 106 9.78 -12.72 -0.64
N TYR A 107 9.73 -12.17 0.58
CA TYR A 107 8.65 -11.27 1.02
C TYR A 107 8.98 -9.78 0.93
N ILE A 108 10.25 -9.40 1.08
CA ILE A 108 10.66 -7.98 1.10
C ILE A 108 11.83 -7.73 0.16
N ARG A 109 11.97 -6.47 -0.25
CA ARG A 109 13.03 -5.98 -1.13
C ARG A 109 13.69 -4.73 -0.55
N TRP A 110 15.01 -4.76 -0.39
CA TRP A 110 15.74 -3.62 0.16
C TRP A 110 15.61 -2.35 -0.68
N ASP A 111 15.53 -2.49 -2.00
CA ASP A 111 15.35 -1.38 -2.91
C ASP A 111 13.96 -0.72 -2.81
N TYR A 112 13.00 -1.37 -2.14
CA TYR A 112 11.68 -0.79 -1.88
C TYR A 112 11.65 0.08 -0.64
N PHE A 113 12.68 0.02 0.21
CA PHE A 113 12.77 0.88 1.38
C PHE A 113 12.64 2.39 1.05
N PRO A 114 13.39 2.96 0.07
CA PRO A 114 13.18 4.35 -0.33
C PRO A 114 11.84 4.59 -1.04
N VAL A 115 11.30 3.59 -1.75
CA VAL A 115 9.99 3.69 -2.39
C VAL A 115 8.91 3.84 -1.33
N TRP A 116 8.97 3.04 -0.26
CA TRP A 116 8.03 3.09 0.85
C TRP A 116 8.10 4.39 1.65
N ALA A 117 9.28 5.01 1.77
CA ALA A 117 9.40 6.36 2.33
C ALA A 117 8.61 7.38 1.49
N VAL A 118 8.80 7.35 0.18
CA VAL A 118 8.14 8.29 -0.75
C VAL A 118 6.63 8.06 -0.77
N VAL A 119 6.18 6.81 -0.87
CA VAL A 119 4.75 6.46 -0.83
C VAL A 119 4.15 6.89 0.51
N GLY A 120 4.84 6.64 1.62
CA GLY A 120 4.36 7.03 2.94
C GLY A 120 4.20 8.53 3.10
N LEU A 121 5.17 9.32 2.64
CA LEU A 121 5.04 10.78 2.65
C LEU A 121 3.94 11.26 1.69
N ALA A 122 3.82 10.67 0.51
CA ALA A 122 2.80 11.03 -0.48
C ALA A 122 1.36 10.70 0.00
N MET A 123 1.22 9.73 0.91
CA MET A 123 -0.06 9.37 1.52
C MET A 123 -0.49 10.32 2.64
N GLU A 124 0.40 11.15 3.19
CA GLU A 124 0.07 12.12 4.24
C GLU A 124 -1.03 13.11 3.79
N PRO A 125 -0.92 13.81 2.64
CA PRO A 125 -1.99 14.67 2.15
C PRO A 125 -3.25 13.90 1.73
N VAL A 126 -3.11 12.65 1.28
CA VAL A 126 -4.25 11.79 0.97
C VAL A 126 -5.04 11.48 2.24
N HIS A 127 -4.37 11.19 3.35
CA HIS A 127 -4.99 11.03 4.65
C HIS A 127 -5.78 12.28 5.05
N ASP A 128 -5.15 13.45 5.04
CA ASP A 128 -5.81 14.71 5.41
C ASP A 128 -7.03 15.01 4.52
N PHE A 129 -6.92 14.73 3.21
CA PHE A 129 -8.03 14.88 2.27
C PHE A 129 -9.19 13.93 2.61
N LEU A 130 -8.90 12.64 2.84
CA LEU A 130 -9.92 11.65 3.15
C LEU A 130 -10.62 11.93 4.48
N VAL A 131 -9.90 12.42 5.49
CA VAL A 131 -10.50 12.85 6.77
C VAL A 131 -11.49 14.00 6.54
N ARG A 132 -11.15 14.97 5.68
CA ARG A 132 -12.06 16.09 5.33
C ARG A 132 -13.26 15.66 4.48
N LEU A 133 -13.06 14.68 3.60
CA LEU A 133 -14.10 14.19 2.68
C LEU A 133 -15.10 13.25 3.37
N THR A 134 -14.65 12.48 4.36
CA THR A 134 -15.49 11.44 5.01
C THR A 134 -16.83 11.97 5.55
N PRO A 135 -16.91 13.12 6.24
CA PRO A 135 -18.18 13.65 6.74
C PRO A 135 -19.18 13.95 5.62
N ALA A 136 -18.72 14.51 4.50
CA ALA A 136 -19.56 14.81 3.34
C ALA A 136 -20.10 13.52 2.69
N ILE A 137 -19.26 12.50 2.54
CA ILE A 137 -19.70 11.18 2.06
C ILE A 137 -20.73 10.57 3.02
N THR A 138 -20.47 10.65 4.33
CA THR A 138 -21.38 10.09 5.34
C THR A 138 -22.74 10.78 5.29
N ALA A 139 -22.77 12.10 5.16
CA ALA A 139 -24.01 12.87 5.03
C ALA A 139 -24.77 12.60 3.72
N ALA A 140 -24.07 12.24 2.63
CA ALA A 140 -24.72 11.89 1.36
C ALA A 140 -25.26 10.44 1.32
N LEU A 141 -24.77 9.57 2.21
CA LEU A 141 -25.18 8.16 2.32
C LEU A 141 -26.23 7.93 3.42
N GLY A 142 -26.58 8.97 4.18
CA GLY A 142 -27.59 8.97 5.25
C GLY A 142 -28.58 10.13 5.11
#